data_AF-A0A966UA99-F1
#
_entry.id   AF-A0A966UA99-F1
#
_cell.length_a   1.000
_cell.length_b   1.000
_cell.length_c   1.000
_cell.angle_alpha   90.00
_cell.angle_beta   90.00
_cell.angle_gamma   90.00
#
_symmetry.space_group_name_H-M   'P 1'
#
loop_
_entity.id
_entity.type
_entity.pdbx_description
1 polymer ?
#
loop_
_entity_poly.entity_id
_entity_poly.type
_entity_poly.pdbx_seq_one_letter_code
_entity_poly.pdbx_strand_id
1 'polypeptide(L)'
;MAYPGGPSKLRRAPERGRLWEVTENLAVYEVKSPKALGANASGANLQGSAAERIGPGVTVARWCCRACRTDLGFMSKNYKIGCRRLDAAIQSANPNIGDWRRYIDDEPVFRQFFCPGCGRLIENEIARKSDDLLQDIEWMSTGRIGSAED
;
A
#
# COMPACT_ATOMS: atom_id res chain seq x y z
N MET A 1 -10.14 9.07 -19.39
CA MET A 1 -10.56 9.12 -17.97
C MET A 1 -9.48 9.87 -17.21
N ALA A 2 -9.72 11.14 -16.88
CA ALA A 2 -8.76 11.95 -16.12
C ALA A 2 -8.93 11.58 -14.63
N TYR A 3 -7.90 10.99 -14.02
CA TYR A 3 -7.93 10.62 -12.61
C TYR A 3 -7.87 11.89 -11.73
N PRO A 4 -8.73 12.03 -10.72
CA PRO A 4 -8.72 13.18 -9.82
C PRO A 4 -7.52 13.05 -8.88
N GLY A 5 -6.38 13.60 -9.30
CA GLY A 5 -5.12 13.57 -8.57
C GLY A 5 -4.60 14.97 -8.34
N GLY A 6 -5.42 15.86 -7.75
CA GLY A 6 -4.88 17.06 -7.12
C GLY A 6 -3.87 16.68 -6.03
N PRO A 7 -2.95 17.58 -5.63
CA PRO A 7 -1.92 17.27 -4.65
C PRO A 7 -2.55 17.01 -3.28
N SER A 8 -2.88 15.75 -2.98
CA SER A 8 -3.15 15.33 -1.62
C SER A 8 -1.81 15.38 -0.87
N LYS A 9 -1.80 15.97 0.33
CA LYS A 9 -0.62 15.95 1.19
C LYS A 9 -0.34 14.50 1.59
N LEU A 10 0.54 13.83 0.85
CA LEU A 10 0.91 12.44 1.08
C LEU A 10 1.67 12.33 2.40
N ARG A 11 1.20 11.45 3.30
CA ARG A 11 1.90 11.10 4.53
C ARG A 11 3.20 10.37 4.19
N ARG A 12 4.25 10.57 4.99
CA ARG A 12 5.52 9.84 4.86
C ARG A 12 5.95 9.20 6.18
N ALA A 13 6.59 8.05 6.07
CA ALA A 13 7.25 7.34 7.16
C ALA A 13 8.47 8.12 7.68
N PRO A 14 8.89 7.89 8.94
CA PRO A 14 10.09 8.49 9.53
C PRO A 14 11.39 8.05 8.80
N GLU A 15 12.54 8.56 9.23
CA GLU A 15 13.83 8.31 8.54
C GLU A 15 14.27 6.83 8.56
N ARG A 16 15.23 6.51 7.68
CA ARG A 16 15.60 5.14 7.23
C ARG A 16 16.10 4.16 8.31
N GLY A 17 16.30 4.56 9.57
CA GLY A 17 16.64 3.63 10.66
C GLY A 17 15.44 3.00 11.38
N ARG A 18 14.21 3.30 10.95
CA ARG A 18 12.96 2.84 11.59
C ARG A 18 12.03 2.11 10.62
N LEU A 19 12.58 1.60 9.52
CA LEU A 19 11.83 0.88 8.50
C LEU A 19 12.30 -0.58 8.49
N TRP A 20 11.36 -1.51 8.35
CA TRP A 20 11.65 -2.90 8.02
C TRP A 20 11.44 -3.11 6.53
N GLU A 21 12.51 -3.44 5.83
CA GLU A 21 12.47 -3.70 4.39
C GLU A 21 11.79 -5.05 4.15
N VAL A 22 10.77 -5.08 3.30
CA VAL A 22 10.02 -6.30 2.99
C VAL A 22 10.33 -6.76 1.58
N THR A 23 10.33 -5.83 0.62
CA THR A 23 10.84 -6.04 -0.74
C THR A 23 11.78 -4.91 -1.11
N GLU A 24 12.36 -4.98 -2.31
CA GLU A 24 13.23 -3.91 -2.82
C GLU A 24 12.56 -2.53 -2.91
N ASN A 25 11.22 -2.48 -3.00
CA ASN A 25 10.43 -1.26 -3.20
C ASN A 25 9.44 -0.97 -2.05
N LEU A 26 9.17 -1.96 -1.18
CA LEU A 26 8.18 -1.89 -0.11
C LEU A 26 8.84 -2.09 1.27
N ALA A 27 8.44 -1.27 2.24
CA ALA A 27 8.88 -1.37 3.62
C ALA A 27 7.72 -1.14 4.60
N VAL A 28 7.91 -1.52 5.85
CA VAL A 28 6.97 -1.32 6.97
C VAL A 28 7.57 -0.37 7.98
N TYR A 29 6.73 0.41 8.66
CA TYR A 29 7.10 1.19 9.82
C TYR A 29 6.01 1.20 10.88
N GLU A 30 6.41 1.39 12.13
CA GLU A 30 5.47 1.52 13.25
C GLU A 30 5.08 2.97 13.54
N VAL A 31 3.83 3.14 13.94
CA VAL A 31 3.28 4.40 14.44
C VAL A 31 2.62 4.13 15.78
N LYS A 32 3.04 4.84 16.83
CA LYS A 32 2.31 4.88 18.10
C LYS A 32 1.16 5.87 17.99
N SER A 33 -0.06 5.44 18.31
CA SER A 33 -1.17 6.38 18.45
C SER A 33 -0.88 7.33 19.62
N PRO A 34 -1.27 8.62 19.53
CA PRO A 34 -1.18 9.52 20.67
C PRO A 34 -1.93 8.92 21.86
N LYS A 35 -1.32 8.95 23.06
CA LYS A 35 -2.09 8.74 24.29
C LYS A 35 -3.19 9.79 24.33
N ALA A 36 -4.41 9.39 24.66
CA ALA A 36 -5.51 10.34 24.81
C ALA A 36 -5.06 11.46 25.76
N LEU A 37 -4.88 12.67 25.23
CA LEU A 37 -4.87 13.86 26.07
C LEU A 37 -6.26 13.95 26.69
N GLY A 38 -6.32 14.16 28.00
CA GLY A 38 -7.56 14.20 28.77
C GLY A 38 -8.65 14.97 28.02
N ALA A 39 -9.85 14.38 28.00
CA ALA A 39 -11.02 14.88 27.30
C ALA A 39 -11.21 16.39 27.51
N ASN A 40 -10.83 17.20 26.52
CA ASN A 40 -11.27 18.57 26.27
C ASN A 40 -10.64 19.07 24.95
N ALA A 41 -11.07 18.49 23.83
CA ALA A 41 -10.85 19.11 22.52
C ALA A 41 -12.06 18.82 21.65
N SER A 42 -12.87 19.86 21.49
CA SER A 42 -14.06 19.92 20.67
C SER A 42 -13.73 19.65 19.19
N GLY A 43 -14.71 19.06 18.51
CA GLY A 43 -14.60 18.42 17.21
C GLY A 43 -13.85 19.18 16.12
N ALA A 44 -12.80 18.55 15.61
CA ALA A 44 -12.32 18.79 14.25
C ALA A 44 -12.90 17.68 13.35
N ASN A 45 -13.79 18.08 12.46
CA ASN A 45 -14.45 17.24 11.47
C ASN A 45 -13.41 16.67 10.49
N LEU A 46 -13.07 15.39 10.61
CA LEU A 46 -12.20 14.66 9.68
C LEU A 46 -13.06 13.81 8.76
N GLN A 47 -13.59 14.42 7.71
CA GLN A 47 -14.15 13.69 6.57
C GLN A 47 -12.99 13.22 5.68
N GLY A 48 -12.65 11.93 5.78
CA GLY A 48 -11.63 11.28 4.95
C GLY A 48 -11.59 9.78 5.21
N SER A 49 -12.17 9.00 4.28
CA SER A 49 -12.08 7.55 4.05
C SER A 49 -11.64 6.66 5.24
N ALA A 50 -12.60 5.96 5.86
CA ALA A 50 -12.43 4.76 6.68
C ALA A 50 -11.09 4.64 7.44
N ALA A 51 -10.78 5.64 8.26
CA ALA A 51 -9.67 5.51 9.20
C ALA A 51 -10.03 4.42 10.21
N GLU A 52 -9.36 3.27 10.12
CA GLU A 52 -9.41 2.23 11.14
C GLU A 52 -9.11 2.89 12.51
N ARG A 53 -10.06 2.78 13.45
CA ARG A 53 -9.96 3.48 14.75
C ARG A 53 -8.91 2.78 15.61
N ILE A 54 -7.70 3.31 15.60
CA ILE A 54 -6.62 2.85 16.47
C ILE A 54 -6.92 3.31 17.90
N GLY A 55 -6.99 2.38 18.85
CA GLY A 55 -7.12 2.71 20.27
C GLY A 55 -5.92 3.55 20.79
N PRO A 56 -6.11 4.36 21.85
CA PRO A 56 -5.02 5.16 22.41
C PRO A 56 -3.91 4.28 22.97
N GLY A 57 -2.64 4.62 22.69
CA GLY A 57 -1.47 3.89 23.17
C GLY A 57 -1.15 2.59 22.41
N VAL A 58 -1.87 2.28 21.33
CA VAL A 58 -1.60 1.11 20.47
C VAL A 58 -0.56 1.47 19.41
N THR A 59 0.42 0.59 19.23
CA THR A 59 1.35 0.65 18.10
C THR A 59 0.73 -0.08 16.91
N VAL A 60 0.74 0.56 15.74
CA VAL A 60 0.28 -0.05 14.49
C VAL A 60 1.39 -0.03 13.45
N ALA A 61 1.45 -1.08 12.65
CA ALA A 61 2.35 -1.16 11.52
C ALA A 61 1.67 -0.64 10.24
N ARG A 62 2.45 0.04 9.40
CA ARG A 62 2.00 0.65 8.15
C ARG A 62 2.98 0.39 7.02
N TRP A 63 2.45 0.20 5.82
CA TRP A 63 3.21 0.07 4.59
C TRP A 63 3.76 1.43 4.15
N CYS A 64 4.93 1.44 3.53
CA CYS A 64 5.49 2.62 2.88
C CYS A 64 6.40 2.25 1.69
N CYS A 65 6.57 3.19 0.77
CA CYS A 65 7.57 3.07 -0.29
C CYS A 65 8.98 3.18 0.30
N ARG A 66 9.83 2.19 0.03
CA ARG A 66 11.22 2.17 0.53
C ARG A 66 12.08 3.33 0.00
N ALA A 67 11.77 3.82 -1.21
CA ALA A 67 12.53 4.90 -1.84
C ALA A 67 12.19 6.27 -1.24
N CYS A 68 10.93 6.69 -1.27
CA CYS A 68 10.52 8.05 -0.89
C CYS A 68 9.77 8.14 0.44
N ARG A 69 9.52 6.99 1.08
CA ARG A 69 8.82 6.84 2.38
C ARG A 69 7.35 7.19 2.36
N THR A 70 6.74 7.40 1.21
CA THR A 70 5.30 7.66 1.13
C THR A 70 4.52 6.51 1.75
N ASP A 71 3.63 6.83 2.67
CA ASP A 71 2.73 5.91 3.34
C ASP A 71 1.76 5.28 2.33
N LEU A 72 1.59 3.96 2.40
CA LEU A 72 0.73 3.18 1.50
C LEU A 72 -0.44 2.53 2.26
N GLY A 73 -0.66 2.86 3.54
CA GLY A 73 -1.77 2.33 4.33
C GLY A 73 -1.35 1.45 5.51
N PHE A 74 -2.34 0.88 6.17
CA PHE A 74 -2.13 -0.04 7.29
C PHE A 74 -1.61 -1.40 6.82
N MET A 75 -0.75 -2.02 7.63
CA MET A 75 -0.24 -3.36 7.36
C MET A 75 -1.33 -4.44 7.44
N SER A 76 -2.41 -4.17 8.16
CA SER A 76 -3.62 -5.00 8.22
C SER A 76 -4.42 -5.02 6.91
N LYS A 77 -4.02 -4.21 5.92
CA LYS A 77 -4.66 -4.08 4.61
C LYS A 77 -3.62 -4.32 3.51
N ASN A 78 -4.09 -4.61 2.30
CA ASN A 78 -3.25 -4.74 1.13
C ASN A 78 -2.53 -3.42 0.80
N TYR A 79 -1.20 -3.43 0.68
CA TYR A 79 -0.39 -2.25 0.34
C TYR A 79 -0.75 -1.69 -1.06
N LYS A 80 -1.27 -2.53 -1.96
CA LYS A 80 -1.71 -2.13 -3.30
C LYS A 80 -2.84 -1.09 -3.26
N ILE A 81 -3.63 -1.04 -2.18
CA ILE A 81 -4.71 -0.05 -1.98
C ILE A 81 -4.16 1.38 -1.91
N GLY A 82 -2.96 1.57 -1.32
CA GLY A 82 -2.30 2.87 -1.25
C GLY A 82 -1.52 3.28 -2.50
N CYS A 83 -1.43 2.40 -3.50
CA CYS A 83 -0.68 2.64 -4.72
C CYS A 83 -1.56 3.28 -5.81
N ARG A 84 -0.92 3.91 -6.79
CA ARG A 84 -1.56 4.28 -8.07
C ARG A 84 -1.53 3.08 -8.99
N ARG A 85 -2.69 2.56 -9.36
CA ARG A 85 -2.84 1.42 -10.25
C ARG A 85 -2.96 1.88 -11.71
N LEU A 86 -2.21 1.26 -12.60
CA LEU A 86 -2.37 1.33 -14.05
C LEU A 86 -2.73 -0.06 -14.56
N ASP A 87 -3.85 -0.14 -15.27
CA ASP A 87 -4.27 -1.36 -15.96
C ASP A 87 -3.99 -1.22 -17.44
N ALA A 88 -3.31 -2.21 -18.00
CA ALA A 88 -2.98 -2.26 -19.41
C ALA A 88 -3.34 -3.63 -20.01
N ALA A 89 -3.43 -3.67 -21.33
CA ALA A 89 -3.56 -4.92 -22.06
C ALA A 89 -2.36 -5.83 -21.73
N ILE A 90 -2.58 -7.14 -21.67
CA ILE A 90 -1.55 -8.12 -21.27
C ILE A 90 -0.30 -8.06 -22.16
N GLN A 91 -0.43 -7.64 -23.41
CA GLN A 91 0.68 -7.42 -24.35
C GLN A 91 1.66 -6.33 -23.90
N SER A 92 1.23 -5.44 -22.99
CA SER A 92 2.10 -4.43 -22.39
C SER A 92 3.12 -5.04 -21.44
N ALA A 93 2.85 -6.23 -20.88
CA ALA A 93 3.82 -6.98 -20.09
C ALA A 93 4.89 -7.64 -20.97
N ASN A 94 4.48 -8.15 -22.14
CA ASN A 94 5.37 -8.75 -23.14
C ASN A 94 4.69 -8.73 -24.52
N PRO A 95 5.28 -8.06 -25.53
CA PRO A 95 4.73 -7.99 -26.89
C PRO A 95 4.55 -9.34 -27.59
N ASN A 96 5.23 -10.39 -27.13
CA ASN A 96 5.12 -11.74 -27.69
C ASN A 96 3.85 -12.48 -27.23
N ILE A 97 3.09 -11.92 -26.28
CA ILE A 97 1.82 -12.49 -25.86
C ILE A 97 0.81 -12.27 -26.99
N GLY A 98 0.35 -13.37 -27.60
CA GLY A 98 -0.64 -13.36 -28.68
C GLY A 98 -2.06 -12.99 -28.20
N ASP A 99 -3.06 -13.29 -29.02
CA ASP A 99 -4.46 -13.12 -28.62
C ASP A 99 -4.81 -14.09 -27.49
N TRP A 100 -5.11 -13.54 -26.31
CA TRP A 100 -5.43 -14.29 -25.10
C TRP A 100 -6.70 -15.15 -25.24
N ARG A 101 -7.63 -14.76 -26.12
CA ARG A 101 -8.91 -15.46 -26.36
C ARG A 101 -8.73 -16.88 -26.88
N ARG A 102 -7.52 -17.22 -27.35
CA ARG A 102 -7.17 -18.57 -27.80
C ARG A 102 -6.87 -19.54 -26.65
N TYR A 103 -6.64 -19.02 -25.44
CA TYR A 103 -6.11 -19.80 -24.31
C TYR A 103 -6.86 -19.61 -23.00
N ILE A 104 -7.53 -18.46 -22.81
CA ILE A 104 -8.20 -18.10 -21.57
C ILE A 104 -9.57 -17.49 -21.91
N ASP A 105 -10.60 -17.84 -21.12
CA ASP A 105 -11.97 -17.35 -21.30
C ASP A 105 -12.15 -15.90 -20.78
N ASP A 106 -11.52 -15.59 -19.65
CA ASP A 106 -11.57 -14.29 -19.00
C ASP A 106 -10.43 -13.37 -19.47
N GLU A 107 -10.73 -12.08 -19.69
CA GLU A 107 -9.75 -11.08 -20.12
C GLU A 107 -8.61 -10.91 -19.08
N PRO A 108 -7.36 -11.30 -19.39
CA PRO A 108 -6.22 -11.02 -18.53
C PRO A 108 -5.76 -9.57 -18.70
N VAL A 109 -5.40 -8.93 -17.60
CA VAL A 109 -4.88 -7.57 -17.56
C VAL A 109 -3.53 -7.53 -16.86
N PHE A 110 -2.64 -6.67 -17.34
CA PHE A 110 -1.39 -6.35 -16.67
C PHE A 110 -1.61 -5.13 -15.77
N ARG A 111 -1.55 -5.33 -14.46
CA ARG A 111 -1.78 -4.29 -13.46
C ARG A 111 -0.46 -3.89 -12.85
N GLN A 112 -0.17 -2.59 -12.81
CA GLN A 112 1.05 -2.04 -12.23
C GLN A 112 0.70 -1.09 -11.10
N PHE A 113 1.38 -1.21 -9.97
CA PHE A 113 1.12 -0.44 -8.76
C PHE A 113 2.30 0.47 -8.46
N PHE A 114 2.09 1.77 -8.60
CA PHE A 114 3.12 2.79 -8.43
C PHE A 114 2.96 3.53 -7.10
N CYS A 115 4.08 3.92 -6.50
CA CYS A 115 4.08 4.81 -5.36
C CYS A 115 3.50 6.19 -5.75
N PRO A 116 2.49 6.72 -5.04
CA PRO A 116 1.92 8.02 -5.36
C PRO A 116 2.88 9.19 -5.11
N GLY A 117 3.93 9.02 -4.31
CA GLY A 117 4.86 10.10 -3.97
C GLY A 117 6.05 10.25 -4.89
N CYS A 118 6.56 9.16 -5.48
CA CYS A 118 7.74 9.22 -6.36
C CYS A 118 7.58 8.47 -7.68
N GLY A 119 6.43 7.84 -7.94
CA GLY A 119 6.18 7.09 -9.18
C GLY A 119 6.93 5.77 -9.31
N ARG A 120 7.68 5.34 -8.28
CA ARG A 120 8.36 4.03 -8.27
C ARG A 120 7.34 2.91 -8.44
N LEU A 121 7.60 1.96 -9.34
CA LEU A 121 6.85 0.71 -9.41
C LEU A 121 7.09 -0.07 -8.10
N ILE A 122 6.01 -0.32 -7.36
CA ILE A 122 6.03 -1.10 -6.12
C ILE A 122 5.84 -2.58 -6.44
N GLU A 123 4.87 -2.89 -7.30
CA GLU A 123 4.52 -4.25 -7.68
C GLU A 123 3.85 -4.28 -9.06
N ASN A 124 3.85 -5.42 -9.72
CA ASN A 124 3.00 -5.70 -10.87
C ASN A 124 2.35 -7.08 -10.77
N GLU A 125 1.15 -7.24 -11.31
CA GLU A 125 0.48 -8.55 -11.36
C GLU A 125 -0.22 -8.76 -12.70
N ILE A 126 -0.31 -10.02 -13.12
CA ILE A 126 -1.22 -10.45 -14.18
C ILE A 126 -2.43 -11.06 -13.47
N ALA A 127 -3.62 -10.52 -13.74
CA ALA A 127 -4.85 -10.98 -13.13
C ALA A 127 -5.99 -10.90 -14.14
N ARG A 128 -7.10 -11.61 -13.92
CA ARG A 128 -8.29 -11.39 -14.74
C ARG A 128 -8.86 -10.02 -14.41
N LYS A 129 -9.53 -9.40 -15.37
CA LYS A 129 -10.10 -8.07 -15.21
C LYS A 129 -11.05 -7.94 -14.01
N SER A 130 -11.80 -9.00 -13.71
CA SER A 130 -12.75 -9.09 -12.60
C SER A 130 -12.14 -9.52 -11.27
N ASP A 131 -10.88 -9.96 -11.23
CA ASP A 131 -10.27 -10.42 -9.99
C ASP A 131 -10.06 -9.25 -9.01
N ASP A 132 -10.32 -9.51 -7.72
CA ASP A 132 -9.91 -8.62 -6.65
C ASP A 132 -8.38 -8.47 -6.58
N LEU A 133 -7.89 -7.57 -5.71
CA LEU A 133 -6.45 -7.44 -5.49
C LEU A 133 -5.93 -8.69 -4.79
N LEU A 134 -4.90 -9.31 -5.38
CA LEU A 134 -4.21 -10.42 -4.74
C LEU A 134 -3.47 -9.90 -3.50
N GLN A 135 -3.69 -10.58 -2.36
CA GLN A 135 -2.97 -10.35 -1.12
C GLN A 135 -1.68 -11.17 -1.13
N ASP A 136 -0.58 -10.61 -1.66
CA ASP A 136 0.67 -11.38 -1.78
C ASP A 136 1.40 -11.53 -0.44
N ILE A 137 1.21 -10.57 0.46
CA ILE A 137 1.88 -10.51 1.76
C ILE A 137 0.83 -10.46 2.86
N GLU A 138 0.81 -11.50 3.68
CA GLU A 138 0.05 -11.54 4.91
C GLU A 138 1.01 -11.64 6.10
N TRP A 139 0.67 -10.94 7.17
CA TRP A 139 1.47 -10.98 8.38
C TRP A 139 0.70 -11.65 9.50
N MET A 140 1.27 -12.72 10.03
CA MET A 140 0.75 -13.37 11.22
C MET A 140 1.13 -12.54 12.45
N SER A 141 0.13 -12.04 13.17
CA SER A 141 0.28 -11.11 14.30
C SER A 141 0.93 -11.72 15.56
N THR A 142 1.52 -12.91 15.48
CA THR A 142 2.02 -13.68 16.63
C THR A 142 3.52 -13.54 16.89
N GLY A 143 4.28 -12.85 16.05
CA GLY A 143 5.69 -12.54 16.31
C GLY A 143 5.92 -11.06 16.50
N ARG A 144 6.57 -10.66 17.61
CA ARG A 144 7.18 -9.32 17.70
C ARG A 144 8.05 -9.14 16.45
N ILE A 145 7.85 -8.03 15.76
CA ILE A 145 8.63 -7.68 14.58
C ILE A 145 10.07 -7.48 15.10
N GLY A 146 10.99 -8.31 14.60
CA GLY A 146 12.33 -8.59 15.14
C GLY A 146 12.91 -7.57 16.12
N SER A 147 13.18 -8.01 17.35
CA SER A 147 14.28 -7.43 18.12
C SER A 147 15.52 -7.49 17.25
N ALA A 148 16.13 -6.34 16.97
CA ALA A 148 17.49 -6.29 16.48
C ALA A 148 18.33 -7.17 17.42
N GLU A 149 18.93 -8.22 16.88
CA GLU A 149 19.98 -8.95 17.60
C GLU A 149 21.20 -8.01 17.60
N ASP A 150 21.64 -7.66 18.80
CA ASP A 150 22.90 -6.97 19.09
C ASP A 150 24.11 -7.86 18.77
#